data_AF-A0A803Q4T6-F1
#
_entry.id   AF-A0A803Q4T6-F1
#
_cell.length_a   1.000
_cell.length_b   1.000
_cell.length_c   1.000
_cell.angle_alpha   90.00
_cell.angle_beta   90.00
_cell.angle_gamma   90.00
#
_symmetry.space_group_name_H-M   'P 1'
#
loop_
_entity.id
_entity.type
_entity.pdbx_description
1 polymer ?
#
loop_
_entity_poly.entity_id
_entity_poly.type
_entity_poly.pdbx_seq_one_letter_code
_entity_poly.pdbx_strand_id
1 'polypeptide(L)'
;MKGANLVAISPVNDVLLLSSSSVVVVGGVAFLAATFGFGSRQVCKMENRDEVGSSPIGSRQSDLKKSFKLAVVSLLTACSKQDISKAFPNFAASEQDYLHRLFIQVVASLHGNIQEEFESLCLESQVGTTLDTVEQFLEEQALNPLHSDKTNVFDVAQNVLTLKKNEIQHLENMIQKAEEQNCLIRAQIEDLKEKEADVSVMADAVQKASEVVALYRSNNIGRMRIYDPNQAALNALRGSNIELMLGVPNSDLQSLANPSNAASWVQRNVLNFWPNVRFRYIAVGNEVNPVNGDTVRFSQYVLPALVNIFNAIRSAGLENQIKVSTAIDMTLIGNSFPPSAGAFRSDVRSYIDPIIGHLVWAKTPILANIYPYFAYSGNPRDISLSYALFTSPSVVIWDKGLGYQNLFDAMLDSFYSALEGAWGGSLDVVVSESGWPSAGAFGTSFDNAKTYLSNLIRHVKGGTPKRPNRPIETYLFAMFNENLKEPELEKNFGLFFPDKRSKYNLNFGGRRIWDSVLDDEFNSTSIPLPTDM
;
A
#
# COMPACT_ATOMS: atom_id res chain seq x y z
N MET A 1 -50.16 -24.86 -7.31
CA MET A 1 -50.64 -25.62 -8.47
C MET A 1 -49.63 -25.48 -9.60
N LYS A 2 -49.07 -26.61 -10.04
CA LYS A 2 -48.39 -26.94 -11.33
C LYS A 2 -47.33 -25.95 -11.87
N GLY A 3 -46.06 -26.27 -12.06
CA GLY A 3 -45.30 -27.53 -12.05
C GLY A 3 -44.40 -27.62 -13.30
N ALA A 4 -43.10 -27.87 -13.12
CA ALA A 4 -42.16 -28.56 -14.03
C ALA A 4 -40.72 -28.35 -13.49
N ASN A 5 -40.20 -29.24 -12.63
CA ASN A 5 -39.39 -30.43 -12.93
C ASN A 5 -38.09 -30.15 -13.71
N LEU A 6 -36.99 -30.16 -12.95
CA LEU A 6 -35.66 -30.56 -13.40
C LEU A 6 -35.70 -31.99 -13.96
N VAL A 7 -35.06 -32.20 -15.12
CA VAL A 7 -34.34 -33.46 -15.42
C VAL A 7 -33.05 -33.08 -16.14
N ALA A 8 -31.93 -33.54 -15.59
CA ALA A 8 -30.61 -33.53 -16.18
C ALA A 8 -30.43 -34.75 -17.10
N ILE A 9 -29.82 -34.60 -18.28
CA ILE A 9 -29.14 -35.70 -18.99
C ILE A 9 -27.89 -35.15 -19.70
N SER A 10 -26.77 -35.86 -19.46
CA SER A 10 -25.41 -35.72 -19.98
C SER A 10 -25.29 -36.16 -21.46
N PRO A 11 -24.15 -35.95 -22.16
CA PRO A 11 -24.06 -35.97 -23.62
C PRO A 11 -23.70 -37.36 -24.17
N VAL A 12 -24.24 -37.71 -25.34
CA VAL A 12 -23.70 -38.77 -26.21
C VAL A 12 -23.91 -38.39 -27.68
N ASN A 13 -22.79 -38.40 -28.40
CA ASN A 13 -22.57 -38.57 -29.84
C ASN A 13 -23.80 -38.73 -30.75
N ASP A 14 -23.87 -37.89 -31.78
CA ASP A 14 -24.19 -38.35 -33.14
C ASP A 14 -23.22 -37.74 -34.15
N VAL A 15 -22.48 -38.63 -34.80
CA VAL A 15 -21.60 -38.37 -35.94
C VAL A 15 -22.48 -38.26 -37.18
N LEU A 16 -22.56 -37.07 -37.77
CA LEU A 16 -23.01 -36.91 -39.15
C LEU A 16 -21.79 -36.65 -40.04
N LEU A 17 -21.36 -37.72 -40.71
CA LEU A 17 -20.45 -37.68 -41.85
C LEU A 17 -21.02 -36.78 -42.95
N LEU A 18 -20.40 -35.63 -43.20
CA LEU A 18 -20.57 -34.89 -44.44
C LEU A 18 -19.21 -34.49 -44.98
N SER A 19 -18.81 -35.19 -46.04
CA SER A 19 -17.66 -34.89 -46.88
C SER A 19 -17.92 -33.60 -47.66
N SER A 20 -17.14 -32.55 -47.40
CA SER A 20 -16.68 -31.53 -48.36
C SER A 20 -16.12 -30.33 -47.59
N SER A 21 -14.85 -30.02 -47.82
CA SER A 21 -14.10 -28.96 -47.13
C SER A 21 -14.70 -27.56 -47.29
N SER A 22 -15.69 -27.38 -48.16
CA SER A 22 -16.44 -26.14 -48.36
C SER A 22 -17.56 -25.92 -47.32
N VAL A 23 -18.08 -26.96 -46.67
CA VAL A 23 -19.22 -26.86 -45.74
C VAL A 23 -18.79 -26.39 -44.34
N VAL A 24 -17.56 -26.73 -43.93
CA VAL A 24 -17.03 -26.38 -42.60
C VAL A 24 -16.78 -24.87 -42.47
N VAL A 25 -16.39 -24.20 -43.55
CA VAL A 25 -16.18 -22.74 -43.56
C VAL A 25 -17.51 -21.99 -43.51
N VAL A 26 -18.56 -22.50 -44.19
CA VAL A 26 -19.91 -21.91 -44.15
C VAL A 26 -20.56 -22.10 -42.77
N GLY A 27 -20.36 -23.25 -42.13
CA GLY A 27 -20.87 -23.54 -40.79
C GLY A 27 -20.22 -22.70 -39.67
N GLY A 28 -18.90 -22.49 -39.74
CA GLY A 28 -18.17 -21.67 -38.78
C GLY A 28 -18.52 -20.18 -38.85
N VAL A 29 -18.73 -19.65 -40.07
CA VAL A 29 -19.11 -18.25 -40.29
C VAL A 29 -20.58 -18.01 -39.92
N ALA A 30 -21.47 -18.98 -40.14
CA ALA A 30 -22.86 -18.90 -39.71
C ALA A 30 -23.02 -18.93 -38.17
N PHE A 31 -22.16 -19.67 -37.46
CA PHE A 31 -22.18 -19.74 -35.99
C PHE A 31 -21.68 -18.43 -35.35
N LEU A 32 -20.67 -17.78 -35.92
CA LEU A 32 -20.20 -16.46 -35.49
C LEU A 32 -21.22 -15.35 -35.78
N ALA A 33 -21.92 -15.38 -36.92
CA ALA A 33 -22.97 -14.42 -37.24
C ALA A 33 -24.20 -14.56 -36.31
N ALA A 34 -24.56 -15.78 -35.91
CA ALA A 34 -25.67 -16.07 -35.00
C ALA A 34 -25.39 -15.63 -33.54
N THR A 35 -24.12 -15.61 -33.13
CA THR A 35 -23.73 -15.26 -31.75
C THR A 35 -23.69 -13.74 -31.50
N PHE A 36 -23.57 -12.92 -32.54
CA PHE A 36 -23.44 -11.45 -32.43
C PHE A 36 -24.62 -10.63 -32.98
N GLY A 37 -25.71 -11.26 -33.44
CA GLY A 37 -26.97 -10.56 -33.73
C GLY A 37 -26.94 -9.58 -34.91
N PHE A 38 -26.14 -9.84 -35.95
CA PHE A 38 -26.08 -9.01 -37.16
C PHE A 38 -27.00 -9.55 -38.27
N GLY A 39 -27.88 -8.69 -38.77
CA GLY A 39 -28.87 -9.01 -39.80
C GLY A 39 -28.26 -9.33 -41.16
N SER A 40 -28.74 -10.41 -41.76
CA SER A 40 -28.35 -10.93 -43.08
C SER A 40 -28.44 -9.89 -44.19
N ARG A 41 -27.31 -9.55 -44.84
CA ARG A 41 -27.31 -9.01 -46.20
C ARG A 41 -26.01 -9.37 -46.94
N GLN A 42 -26.21 -10.06 -48.07
CA GLN A 42 -25.25 -10.45 -49.12
C GLN A 42 -24.13 -11.43 -48.75
N VAL A 43 -24.47 -12.72 -48.78
CA VAL A 43 -23.50 -13.78 -49.11
C VAL A 43 -23.36 -13.81 -50.64
N CYS A 44 -22.20 -13.45 -51.16
CA CYS A 44 -21.89 -13.59 -52.59
C CYS A 44 -21.90 -15.08 -52.99
N LYS A 45 -22.65 -15.41 -54.03
CA LYS A 45 -22.56 -16.70 -54.75
C LYS A 45 -21.15 -16.83 -55.32
N MET A 46 -20.36 -17.79 -54.84
CA MET A 46 -19.24 -18.33 -55.61
C MET A 46 -19.81 -19.35 -56.60
N GLU A 47 -19.72 -19.03 -57.90
CA GLU A 47 -20.01 -19.98 -58.97
C GLU A 47 -18.94 -21.09 -58.98
N ASN A 48 -19.40 -22.35 -59.01
CA ASN A 48 -18.55 -23.50 -59.33
C ASN A 48 -18.00 -23.32 -60.74
N ARG A 49 -16.67 -23.24 -60.87
CA ARG A 49 -15.99 -23.60 -62.11
C ARG A 49 -15.38 -24.98 -61.93
N ASP A 50 -16.08 -25.97 -62.45
CA ASP A 50 -15.51 -27.26 -62.82
C ASP A 50 -14.64 -27.04 -64.07
N GLU A 51 -13.35 -26.73 -63.89
CA GLU A 51 -12.35 -26.89 -64.94
C GLU A 51 -11.27 -27.86 -64.46
N VAL A 52 -11.29 -29.06 -65.06
CA VAL A 52 -10.29 -30.11 -64.89
C VAL A 52 -9.01 -29.66 -65.59
N GLY A 53 -8.10 -29.05 -64.83
CA GLY A 53 -6.72 -28.78 -65.21
C GLY A 53 -5.84 -28.91 -63.97
N SER A 54 -4.69 -29.59 -64.10
CA SER A 54 -3.75 -29.80 -62.98
C SER A 54 -3.39 -28.46 -62.33
N SER A 55 -3.85 -28.25 -61.09
CA SER A 55 -3.50 -27.04 -60.35
C SER A 55 -2.06 -27.17 -59.85
N PRO A 56 -1.24 -26.10 -59.92
CA PRO A 56 0.14 -26.14 -59.41
C PRO A 56 0.18 -26.47 -57.92
N ILE A 57 1.17 -27.26 -57.50
CA ILE A 57 1.46 -27.53 -56.07
C ILE A 57 1.47 -26.22 -55.27
N GLY A 58 0.68 -26.18 -54.19
CA GLY A 58 0.51 -25.00 -53.33
C GLY A 58 -0.78 -24.20 -53.60
N SER A 59 -1.64 -24.66 -54.52
CA SER A 59 -2.90 -24.01 -54.87
C SER A 59 -3.86 -23.91 -53.68
N ARG A 60 -3.96 -24.98 -52.87
CA ARG A 60 -4.89 -25.07 -51.73
C ARG A 60 -4.51 -24.18 -50.57
N GLN A 61 -3.21 -24.04 -50.29
CA GLN A 61 -2.72 -23.10 -49.27
C GLN A 61 -3.00 -21.65 -49.70
N SER A 62 -2.78 -21.35 -50.98
CA SER A 62 -3.10 -20.04 -51.56
C SER A 62 -4.60 -19.72 -51.46
N ASP A 63 -5.45 -20.69 -51.78
CA ASP A 63 -6.91 -20.54 -51.72
C ASP A 63 -7.44 -20.37 -50.29
N LEU A 64 -6.87 -21.08 -49.31
CA LEU A 64 -7.20 -20.90 -47.89
C LEU A 64 -6.85 -19.48 -47.41
N LYS A 65 -5.65 -19.00 -47.71
CA LYS A 65 -5.21 -17.64 -47.37
C LYS A 65 -6.09 -16.58 -48.04
N LYS A 66 -6.44 -16.78 -49.31
CA LYS A 66 -7.30 -15.87 -50.07
C LYS A 66 -8.73 -15.85 -49.50
N SER A 67 -9.27 -17.01 -49.14
CA SER A 67 -10.61 -17.14 -48.55
C SER A 67 -10.70 -16.49 -47.18
N PHE A 68 -9.69 -16.68 -46.33
CA PHE A 68 -9.62 -16.02 -45.02
C PHE A 68 -9.56 -14.49 -45.15
N LYS A 69 -8.70 -13.97 -46.04
CA LYS A 69 -8.62 -12.52 -46.31
C LYS A 69 -9.96 -11.94 -46.74
N LEU A 70 -10.68 -12.63 -47.63
CA LEU A 70 -12.01 -12.20 -48.08
C LEU A 70 -13.07 -12.25 -46.96
N ALA A 71 -13.02 -13.26 -46.09
CA ALA A 71 -13.94 -13.40 -44.96
C ALA A 71 -13.73 -12.30 -43.89
N VAL A 72 -12.47 -12.04 -43.52
CA VAL A 72 -12.14 -10.99 -42.53
C VAL A 72 -12.51 -9.61 -43.05
N VAL A 73 -12.23 -9.31 -44.33
CA VAL A 73 -12.63 -8.05 -44.96
C VAL A 73 -14.14 -7.85 -44.88
N SER A 74 -14.92 -8.91 -45.06
CA SER A 74 -16.39 -8.85 -45.04
C SER A 74 -16.97 -8.67 -43.62
N LEU A 75 -16.34 -9.25 -42.60
CA LEU A 75 -16.81 -9.17 -41.20
C LEU A 75 -16.62 -7.77 -40.60
N LEU A 76 -15.56 -7.08 -41.00
CA LEU A 76 -15.09 -5.87 -40.32
C LEU A 76 -15.43 -4.58 -41.08
N THR A 77 -15.94 -4.66 -42.32
CA THR A 77 -16.44 -3.50 -43.11
C THR A 77 -17.94 -3.22 -42.95
N ALA A 78 -18.61 -3.83 -41.97
CA ALA A 78 -20.07 -3.79 -41.85
C ALA A 78 -20.68 -2.46 -41.34
N CYS A 79 -19.87 -1.47 -40.95
CA CYS A 79 -20.37 -0.21 -40.40
C CYS A 79 -20.34 0.90 -41.46
N SER A 80 -21.52 1.38 -41.86
CA SER A 80 -21.62 2.50 -42.80
C SER A 80 -21.53 3.85 -42.09
N LYS A 81 -21.22 4.90 -42.84
CA LYS A 81 -21.29 6.30 -42.37
C LYS A 81 -22.65 6.64 -41.73
N GLN A 82 -23.72 6.03 -42.26
CA GLN A 82 -25.07 6.23 -41.76
C GLN A 82 -25.30 5.56 -40.40
N ASP A 83 -24.60 4.46 -40.11
CA ASP A 83 -24.67 3.77 -38.81
C ASP A 83 -23.94 4.56 -37.73
N ILE A 84 -22.80 5.19 -38.06
CA ILE A 84 -22.11 6.12 -37.15
C ILE A 84 -22.96 7.35 -36.89
N SER A 85 -23.63 7.88 -37.91
CA SER A 85 -24.54 9.04 -37.76
C SER A 85 -25.73 8.70 -36.85
N LYS A 86 -26.24 7.46 -36.89
CA LYS A 86 -27.32 6.97 -35.99
C LYS A 86 -26.85 6.70 -34.57
N ALA A 87 -25.63 6.17 -34.39
CA ALA A 87 -25.07 5.89 -33.07
C ALA A 87 -24.68 7.17 -32.33
N PHE A 88 -24.37 8.24 -33.06
CA PHE A 88 -23.84 9.49 -32.54
C PHE A 88 -24.66 10.72 -33.00
N PRO A 89 -25.99 10.76 -32.77
CA PRO A 89 -26.88 11.76 -33.36
C PRO A 89 -26.66 13.19 -32.81
N ASN A 90 -26.01 13.31 -31.65
CA ASN A 90 -25.76 14.59 -30.97
C ASN A 90 -24.45 15.27 -31.42
N PHE A 91 -23.64 14.61 -32.25
CA PHE A 91 -22.40 15.18 -32.79
C PHE A 91 -22.65 15.97 -34.08
N ALA A 92 -21.85 17.00 -34.32
CA ALA A 92 -21.92 17.77 -35.57
C ALA A 92 -21.49 16.90 -36.76
N ALA A 93 -21.98 17.21 -37.97
CA ALA A 93 -21.68 16.43 -39.17
C ALA A 93 -20.16 16.29 -39.45
N SER A 94 -19.37 17.32 -39.12
CA SER A 94 -17.90 17.28 -39.24
C SER A 94 -17.24 16.31 -38.26
N GLU A 95 -17.81 16.14 -37.06
CA GLU A 95 -17.32 15.23 -36.02
C GLU A 95 -17.70 13.78 -36.35
N GLN A 96 -18.92 13.56 -36.85
CA GLN A 96 -19.36 12.26 -37.37
C GLN A 96 -18.48 11.80 -38.55
N ASP A 97 -18.11 12.71 -39.45
CA ASP A 97 -17.16 12.44 -40.56
C ASP A 97 -15.75 12.11 -40.07
N TYR A 98 -15.32 12.73 -38.97
CA TYR A 98 -14.03 12.42 -38.34
C TYR A 98 -14.06 11.04 -37.69
N LEU A 99 -15.10 10.72 -36.91
CA LEU A 99 -15.28 9.42 -36.27
C LEU A 99 -15.37 8.28 -37.29
N HIS A 100 -16.06 8.50 -38.42
CA HIS A 100 -16.12 7.51 -39.50
C HIS A 100 -14.76 7.28 -40.16
N ARG A 101 -13.94 8.32 -40.33
CA ARG A 101 -12.57 8.16 -40.82
C ARG A 101 -11.68 7.41 -39.83
N LEU A 102 -11.80 7.73 -38.53
CA LEU A 102 -11.06 7.05 -37.48
C LEU A 102 -11.45 5.57 -37.38
N PHE A 103 -12.75 5.27 -37.48
CA PHE A 103 -13.28 3.92 -37.51
C PHE A 103 -12.69 3.11 -38.69
N ILE A 104 -12.68 3.69 -39.90
CA ILE A 104 -12.06 3.04 -41.07
C ILE A 104 -10.57 2.75 -40.82
N GLN A 105 -9.83 3.68 -40.20
CA GLN A 105 -8.42 3.49 -39.89
C GLN A 105 -8.18 2.36 -38.87
N VAL A 106 -8.98 2.31 -37.80
CA VAL A 106 -8.89 1.26 -36.78
C VAL A 106 -9.23 -0.10 -37.37
N VAL A 107 -10.30 -0.17 -38.16
CA VAL A 107 -10.71 -1.40 -38.87
C VAL A 107 -9.62 -1.88 -39.82
N ALA A 108 -9.04 -0.98 -40.63
CA ALA A 108 -7.96 -1.32 -41.53
C ALA A 108 -6.70 -1.83 -40.80
N SER A 109 -6.36 -1.24 -39.65
CA SER A 109 -5.26 -1.71 -38.82
C SER A 109 -5.55 -3.08 -38.21
N LEU A 110 -6.80 -3.30 -37.76
CA LEU A 110 -7.22 -4.57 -37.18
C LEU A 110 -7.24 -5.70 -38.23
N HIS A 111 -7.65 -5.41 -39.47
CA HIS A 111 -7.53 -6.34 -40.60
C HIS A 111 -6.08 -6.81 -40.78
N GLY A 112 -5.14 -5.85 -40.81
CA GLY A 112 -3.72 -6.14 -40.96
C GLY A 112 -3.22 -7.09 -39.87
N ASN A 113 -3.48 -6.74 -38.62
CA ASN A 113 -3.02 -7.53 -37.47
C ASN A 113 -3.60 -8.96 -37.46
N ILE A 114 -4.91 -9.12 -37.70
CA ILE A 114 -5.56 -10.44 -37.72
C ILE A 114 -5.03 -11.30 -38.87
N GLN A 115 -4.75 -10.68 -40.02
CA GLN A 115 -4.19 -11.40 -41.16
C GLN A 115 -2.76 -11.87 -40.87
N GLU A 116 -1.93 -11.03 -40.26
CA GLU A 116 -0.56 -11.38 -39.85
C GLU A 116 -0.55 -12.50 -38.81
N GLU A 117 -1.44 -12.43 -37.81
CA GLU A 117 -1.56 -13.45 -36.77
C GLU A 117 -2.05 -14.79 -37.35
N PHE A 118 -3.01 -14.76 -38.27
CA PHE A 118 -3.44 -15.97 -38.99
C PHE A 118 -2.32 -16.57 -39.85
N GLU A 119 -1.54 -15.73 -40.55
CA GLU A 119 -0.39 -16.19 -41.33
C GLU A 119 0.68 -16.83 -40.44
N SER A 120 0.93 -16.25 -39.26
CA SER A 120 1.83 -16.80 -38.23
C SER A 120 1.34 -18.14 -37.69
N LEU A 121 0.05 -18.25 -37.32
CA LEU A 121 -0.57 -19.50 -36.88
C LEU A 121 -0.51 -20.59 -37.96
N CYS A 122 -0.72 -20.24 -39.23
CA CYS A 122 -0.60 -21.19 -40.34
C CYS A 122 0.82 -21.73 -40.52
N LEU A 123 1.84 -20.91 -40.21
CA LEU A 123 3.25 -21.32 -40.23
C LEU A 123 3.58 -22.22 -39.05
N GLU A 124 3.18 -21.81 -37.84
CA GLU A 124 3.44 -22.57 -36.61
C GLU A 124 2.78 -23.95 -36.61
N SER A 125 1.55 -24.02 -37.08
CA SER A 125 0.77 -25.27 -37.18
C SER A 125 1.16 -26.17 -38.35
N GLN A 126 2.05 -25.72 -39.24
CA GLN A 126 2.44 -26.43 -40.47
C GLN A 126 1.24 -26.85 -41.35
N VAL A 127 0.12 -26.12 -41.27
CA VAL A 127 -1.10 -26.41 -42.05
C VAL A 127 -0.82 -26.31 -43.54
N GLY A 128 0.06 -25.39 -43.96
CA GLY A 128 0.51 -25.28 -45.35
C GLY A 128 1.19 -26.55 -45.86
N THR A 129 2.22 -27.01 -45.15
CA THR A 129 2.97 -28.22 -45.47
C THR A 129 2.08 -29.46 -45.49
N THR A 130 1.11 -29.52 -44.59
CA THR A 130 0.12 -30.60 -44.53
C THR A 130 -0.78 -30.60 -45.76
N LEU A 131 -1.27 -29.43 -46.19
CA LEU A 131 -2.11 -29.31 -47.39
C LEU A 131 -1.34 -29.64 -48.67
N ASP A 132 -0.07 -29.24 -48.77
CA ASP A 132 0.81 -29.57 -49.89
C ASP A 132 1.09 -31.08 -49.96
N THR A 133 1.30 -31.72 -48.80
CA THR A 133 1.49 -33.17 -48.70
C THR A 133 0.22 -33.92 -49.13
N VAL A 134 -0.96 -33.45 -48.72
CA VAL A 134 -2.25 -34.03 -49.14
C VAL A 134 -2.46 -33.86 -50.65
N GLU A 135 -2.06 -32.72 -51.22
CA GLU A 135 -2.13 -32.47 -52.66
C GLU A 135 -1.18 -33.42 -53.43
N GLN A 136 0.05 -33.60 -52.95
CA GLN A 136 1.00 -34.58 -53.49
C GLN A 136 0.45 -36.01 -53.43
N PHE A 137 -0.17 -36.42 -52.32
CA PHE A 137 -0.79 -37.74 -52.21
C PHE A 137 -1.99 -37.94 -53.16
N LEU A 138 -2.75 -36.89 -53.45
CA LEU A 138 -3.86 -36.94 -54.41
C LEU A 138 -3.36 -37.02 -55.86
N GLU A 139 -2.26 -36.34 -56.20
CA GLU A 139 -1.61 -36.46 -57.51
C GLU A 139 -0.96 -37.86 -57.70
N GLU A 140 -0.31 -38.39 -56.66
CA GLU A 140 0.25 -39.74 -56.67
C GLU A 140 -0.85 -40.82 -56.82
N GLN A 141 -2.03 -40.61 -56.24
CA GLN A 141 -3.18 -41.51 -56.45
C GLN A 141 -3.76 -41.44 -57.86
N ALA A 142 -3.75 -40.27 -58.51
CA ALA A 142 -4.32 -40.12 -59.86
C ALA A 142 -3.46 -40.76 -60.97
N LEU A 143 -2.18 -41.02 -60.68
CA LEU A 143 -1.19 -41.54 -61.65
C LEU A 143 -0.98 -43.06 -61.62
N ASN A 144 -1.74 -43.82 -60.83
CA ASN A 144 -1.45 -45.23 -60.59
C ASN A 144 -2.52 -46.21 -61.14
N PRO A 145 -2.52 -46.54 -62.45
CA PRO A 145 -3.33 -47.61 -63.00
C PRO A 145 -2.57 -48.93 -62.82
N LEU A 146 -2.78 -49.60 -61.67
CA LEU A 146 -2.44 -50.99 -61.30
C LEU A 146 -1.61 -51.06 -60.00
N HIS A 147 -2.26 -51.36 -58.88
CA HIS A 147 -1.61 -52.13 -57.82
C HIS A 147 -2.55 -53.19 -57.27
N SER A 148 -2.63 -54.30 -58.00
CA SER A 148 -2.97 -55.59 -57.41
C SER A 148 -1.77 -56.03 -56.58
N ASP A 149 -1.85 -55.92 -55.26
CA ASP A 149 -1.29 -56.98 -54.43
C ASP A 149 -2.09 -57.16 -53.15
N LYS A 150 -2.37 -58.43 -52.87
CA LYS A 150 -3.17 -58.89 -51.72
C LYS A 150 -2.42 -58.56 -50.43
N THR A 151 -2.82 -57.51 -49.71
CA THR A 151 -2.46 -57.39 -48.29
C THR A 151 -3.39 -58.28 -47.46
N ASN A 152 -2.78 -59.22 -46.72
CA ASN A 152 -3.46 -60.11 -45.80
C ASN A 152 -4.26 -59.28 -44.79
N VAL A 153 -5.54 -59.64 -44.52
CA VAL A 153 -6.45 -58.91 -43.62
C VAL A 153 -5.84 -58.69 -42.23
N PHE A 154 -4.94 -59.58 -41.81
CA PHE A 154 -4.19 -59.49 -40.57
C PHE A 154 -3.24 -58.28 -40.51
N ASP A 155 -2.57 -57.94 -41.62
CA ASP A 155 -1.63 -56.81 -41.67
C ASP A 155 -2.38 -55.47 -41.61
N VAL A 156 -3.56 -55.41 -42.23
CA VAL A 156 -4.47 -54.25 -42.13
C VAL A 156 -4.95 -54.07 -40.69
N ALA A 157 -5.34 -55.17 -40.02
CA ALA A 157 -5.77 -55.11 -38.62
C ALA A 157 -4.66 -54.64 -37.67
N GLN A 158 -3.41 -55.09 -37.87
CA GLN A 158 -2.26 -54.66 -37.08
C GLN A 158 -1.89 -53.19 -37.32
N ASN A 159 -1.97 -52.72 -38.57
CA ASN A 159 -1.74 -51.31 -38.90
C ASN A 159 -2.80 -50.40 -38.26
N VAL A 160 -4.08 -50.79 -38.32
CA VAL A 160 -5.18 -50.03 -37.68
C VAL A 160 -5.03 -50.03 -36.16
N LEU A 161 -4.67 -51.16 -35.54
CA LEU A 161 -4.41 -51.25 -34.10
C LEU A 161 -3.27 -50.30 -33.69
N THR A 162 -2.19 -50.29 -34.46
CA THR A 162 -1.01 -49.45 -34.20
C THR A 162 -1.35 -47.96 -34.34
N LEU A 163 -2.08 -47.58 -35.39
CA LEU A 163 -2.55 -46.21 -35.58
C LEU A 163 -3.47 -45.76 -34.43
N LYS A 164 -4.42 -46.61 -34.02
CA LYS A 164 -5.32 -46.30 -32.91
C LYS A 164 -4.60 -46.19 -31.58
N LYS A 165 -3.57 -47.02 -31.35
CA LYS A 165 -2.73 -46.92 -30.16
C LYS A 165 -1.93 -45.61 -30.13
N ASN A 166 -1.39 -45.20 -31.27
CA ASN A 166 -0.68 -43.92 -31.40
C ASN A 166 -1.62 -42.72 -31.21
N GLU A 167 -2.86 -42.82 -31.72
CA GLU A 167 -3.88 -41.79 -31.54
C GLU A 167 -4.33 -41.67 -30.07
N ILE A 168 -4.53 -42.79 -29.39
CA ILE A 168 -4.80 -42.80 -27.93
C ILE A 168 -3.65 -42.16 -27.18
N GLN A 169 -2.40 -42.52 -27.50
CA GLN A 169 -1.23 -41.93 -26.84
C GLN A 169 -1.13 -40.41 -27.08
N HIS A 170 -1.49 -39.96 -28.27
CA HIS A 170 -1.54 -38.54 -28.58
C HIS A 170 -2.63 -37.81 -27.77
N LEU A 171 -3.83 -38.39 -27.68
CA LEU A 171 -4.93 -37.84 -26.88
C LEU A 171 -4.60 -37.80 -25.38
N GLU A 172 -3.97 -38.85 -24.84
CA GLU A 172 -3.48 -38.87 -23.47
C GLU A 172 -2.49 -37.73 -23.19
N ASN A 173 -1.56 -37.48 -24.12
CA ASN A 173 -0.62 -36.37 -23.99
C ASN A 173 -1.30 -34.99 -24.05
N MET A 174 -2.36 -34.83 -24.86
CA MET A 174 -3.12 -33.57 -24.88
C MET A 174 -3.91 -33.37 -23.59
N ILE A 175 -4.52 -34.43 -23.04
CA ILE A 175 -5.26 -34.39 -21.77
C ILE A 175 -4.30 -34.03 -20.64
N GLN A 176 -3.13 -34.67 -20.58
CA GLN A 176 -2.10 -34.37 -19.58
C GLN A 176 -1.69 -32.89 -19.62
N LYS A 177 -1.45 -32.33 -20.81
CA LYS A 177 -1.15 -30.89 -20.97
C LYS A 177 -2.31 -29.99 -20.53
N ALA A 178 -3.55 -30.38 -20.82
CA ALA A 178 -4.73 -29.63 -20.40
C ALA A 178 -4.94 -29.67 -18.87
N GLU A 179 -4.63 -30.80 -18.23
CA GLU A 179 -4.65 -30.95 -16.78
C GLU A 179 -3.58 -30.09 -16.10
N GLU A 180 -2.36 -30.05 -16.66
CA GLU A 180 -1.28 -29.17 -16.20
C GLU A 180 -1.68 -27.69 -16.31
N GLN A 181 -2.27 -27.29 -17.44
CA GLN A 181 -2.74 -25.92 -17.64
C GLN A 181 -3.89 -25.56 -16.69
N ASN A 182 -4.81 -26.48 -16.44
CA ASN A 182 -5.88 -26.29 -15.44
C ASN A 182 -5.34 -26.17 -14.02
N CYS A 183 -4.26 -26.90 -13.68
CA CYS A 183 -3.57 -26.77 -12.40
C CYS A 183 -2.97 -25.35 -12.24
N LEU A 184 -2.33 -24.84 -13.30
CA LEU A 184 -1.77 -23.50 -13.32
C LEU A 184 -2.84 -22.41 -13.15
N ILE A 185 -3.97 -22.54 -13.86
CA ILE A 185 -5.09 -21.60 -13.76
C ILE A 185 -5.69 -21.61 -12.34
N ARG A 186 -5.84 -22.79 -11.73
CA ARG A 186 -6.33 -22.90 -10.35
C ARG A 186 -5.41 -22.19 -9.36
N ALA A 187 -4.10 -22.37 -9.48
CA ALA A 187 -3.13 -21.69 -8.63
C ALA A 187 -3.20 -20.16 -8.79
N GLN A 188 -3.38 -19.65 -10.02
CA GLN A 188 -3.58 -18.22 -10.26
C GLN A 188 -4.87 -17.68 -9.64
N ILE A 189 -5.96 -18.45 -9.68
CA ILE A 189 -7.23 -18.08 -9.05
C ILE A 189 -7.08 -18.01 -7.52
N GLU A 190 -6.33 -18.92 -6.91
CA GLU A 190 -6.04 -18.90 -5.46
C GLU A 190 -5.23 -17.66 -5.06
N ASP A 191 -4.15 -17.35 -5.80
CA ASP A 191 -3.34 -16.13 -5.57
C ASP A 191 -4.18 -14.84 -5.73
N LEU A 192 -5.10 -14.78 -6.69
CA LEU A 192 -6.01 -13.64 -6.85
C LEU A 192 -6.99 -13.50 -5.67
N LYS A 193 -7.49 -14.62 -5.13
CA LYS A 193 -8.40 -14.61 -3.96
C LYS A 193 -7.68 -14.15 -2.69
N GLU A 194 -6.43 -14.57 -2.49
CA GLU A 194 -5.62 -14.10 -1.37
C GLU A 194 -5.38 -12.58 -1.46
N LYS A 195 -5.05 -12.08 -2.65
CA LYS A 195 -4.90 -10.63 -2.89
C LYS A 195 -6.18 -9.85 -2.63
N GLU A 196 -7.35 -10.38 -3.01
CA GLU A 196 -8.64 -9.74 -2.75
C GLU A 196 -8.94 -9.66 -1.24
N ALA A 197 -8.63 -10.72 -0.49
CA ALA A 197 -8.76 -10.73 0.98
C ALA A 197 -7.84 -9.70 1.65
N ASP A 198 -6.57 -9.60 1.21
CA ASP A 198 -5.61 -8.62 1.71
C ASP A 198 -6.05 -7.17 1.44
N VAL A 199 -6.64 -6.90 0.27
CA VAL A 199 -7.18 -5.57 -0.07
C VAL A 199 -8.33 -5.19 0.86
N SER A 200 -9.23 -6.14 1.18
CA SER A 200 -10.34 -5.90 2.12
C SER A 200 -9.85 -5.58 3.53
N VAL A 201 -8.90 -6.37 4.06
CA VAL A 201 -8.30 -6.12 5.39
C VAL A 201 -7.58 -4.78 5.43
N MET A 202 -6.85 -4.42 4.37
CA MET A 202 -6.19 -3.12 4.26
C MET A 202 -7.21 -1.98 4.23
N ALA A 203 -8.33 -2.12 3.52
CA ALA A 203 -9.39 -1.11 3.48
C ALA A 203 -9.98 -0.85 4.88
N ASP A 204 -10.26 -1.91 5.64
CA ASP A 204 -10.74 -1.81 7.03
C ASP A 204 -9.71 -1.14 7.95
N ALA A 205 -8.42 -1.47 7.80
CA ALA A 205 -7.34 -0.85 8.57
C ALA A 205 -7.20 0.64 8.24
N VAL A 206 -7.28 1.02 6.96
CA VAL A 206 -7.25 2.42 6.50
C VAL A 206 -8.46 3.18 7.03
N GLN A 207 -9.64 2.57 7.07
CA GLN A 207 -10.83 3.21 7.62
C GLN A 207 -10.66 3.50 9.12
N LYS A 208 -10.21 2.53 9.91
CA LYS A 208 -9.92 2.73 11.35
C LYS A 208 -8.86 3.82 11.57
N ALA A 209 -7.80 3.82 10.76
CA ALA A 209 -6.77 4.85 10.82
C ALA A 209 -7.33 6.25 10.47
N SER A 210 -8.24 6.33 9.50
CA SER A 210 -8.90 7.57 9.10
C SER A 210 -9.77 8.15 10.22
N GLU A 211 -10.43 7.30 11.00
CA GLU A 211 -11.17 7.74 12.19
C GLU A 211 -10.24 8.33 13.27
N VAL A 212 -9.03 7.76 13.44
CA VAL A 212 -8.02 8.32 14.34
C VAL A 212 -7.54 9.68 13.82
N VAL A 213 -7.26 9.80 12.52
CA VAL A 213 -6.88 11.09 11.90
C VAL A 213 -7.99 12.13 12.08
N ALA A 214 -9.26 11.74 11.92
CA ALA A 214 -10.40 12.61 12.17
C ALA A 214 -10.47 13.05 13.64
N LEU A 215 -10.17 12.15 14.58
CA LEU A 215 -10.12 12.47 16.01
C LEU A 215 -9.00 13.45 16.35
N TYR A 216 -7.82 13.33 15.73
CA TYR A 216 -6.75 14.33 15.86
C TYR A 216 -7.21 15.70 15.39
N ARG A 217 -7.84 15.77 14.20
CA ARG A 217 -8.33 17.02 13.63
C ARG A 217 -9.42 17.66 14.47
N SER A 218 -10.40 16.90 14.95
CA SER A 218 -11.51 17.42 15.77
C SER A 218 -11.05 17.95 17.14
N ASN A 219 -9.89 17.49 17.62
CA ASN A 219 -9.27 17.95 18.87
C ASN A 219 -8.16 18.98 18.65
N ASN A 220 -7.98 19.49 17.42
CA ASN A 220 -6.93 20.45 17.07
C ASN A 220 -5.50 19.95 17.39
N ILE A 221 -5.27 18.64 17.27
CA ILE A 221 -3.96 18.03 17.47
C ILE A 221 -3.21 18.02 16.13
N GLY A 222 -2.24 18.92 15.99
CA GLY A 222 -1.53 19.16 14.72
C GLY A 222 -0.31 18.27 14.48
N ARG A 223 0.12 17.45 15.45
CA ARG A 223 1.30 16.59 15.34
C ARG A 223 1.02 15.18 15.84
N MET A 224 1.59 14.19 15.16
CA MET A 224 1.43 12.78 15.47
C MET A 224 2.80 12.09 15.48
N ARG A 225 2.99 11.16 16.42
CA ARG A 225 4.10 10.20 16.41
C ARG A 225 3.52 8.81 16.18
N ILE A 226 4.08 8.07 15.22
CA ILE A 226 3.84 6.64 15.05
C ILE A 226 5.16 5.89 15.19
N TYR A 227 5.13 4.68 15.73
CA TYR A 227 6.34 3.94 16.12
C TYR A 227 6.91 3.05 15.01
N ASP A 228 6.12 2.80 13.97
CA ASP A 228 6.43 1.99 12.81
C ASP A 228 5.79 2.59 11.54
N PRO A 229 6.27 2.23 10.33
CA PRO A 229 5.70 2.69 9.06
C PRO A 229 4.40 1.97 8.69
N ASN A 230 3.39 2.11 9.55
CA ASN A 230 2.07 1.53 9.36
C ASN A 230 1.41 2.09 8.08
N GLN A 231 1.25 1.25 7.07
CA GLN A 231 0.76 1.68 5.75
C GLN A 231 -0.66 2.24 5.79
N ALA A 232 -1.53 1.69 6.65
CA ALA A 232 -2.89 2.19 6.81
C ALA A 232 -2.91 3.61 7.40
N ALA A 233 -2.09 3.86 8.43
CA ALA A 233 -1.93 5.19 9.01
C ALA A 233 -1.32 6.20 8.02
N LEU A 234 -0.27 5.80 7.29
CA LEU A 234 0.35 6.66 6.28
C LEU A 234 -0.64 7.03 5.15
N ASN A 235 -1.48 6.09 4.71
CA ASN A 235 -2.53 6.37 3.73
C ASN A 235 -3.60 7.31 4.29
N ALA A 236 -4.08 7.07 5.51
CA ALA A 236 -5.07 7.93 6.18
C ALA A 236 -4.57 9.36 6.44
N LEU A 237 -3.25 9.54 6.62
CA LEU A 237 -2.64 10.85 6.88
C LEU A 237 -2.50 11.74 5.63
N ARG A 238 -2.66 11.19 4.41
CA ARG A 238 -2.55 11.96 3.17
C ARG A 238 -3.54 13.14 3.17
N GLY A 239 -3.02 14.35 3.00
CA GLY A 239 -3.83 15.58 2.96
C GLY A 239 -4.41 16.04 4.31
N SER A 240 -4.05 15.39 5.42
CA SER A 240 -4.57 15.74 6.75
C SER A 240 -3.97 17.01 7.35
N ASN A 241 -2.82 17.46 6.83
CA ASN A 241 -1.96 18.53 7.36
C ASN A 241 -1.35 18.28 8.76
N ILE A 242 -1.55 17.09 9.34
CA ILE A 242 -0.90 16.68 10.60
C ILE A 242 0.58 16.42 10.33
N GLU A 243 1.47 17.04 11.11
CA GLU A 243 2.91 16.81 11.03
C GLU A 243 3.27 15.47 11.68
N LEU A 244 4.01 14.61 10.97
CA LEU A 244 4.30 13.25 11.37
C LEU A 244 5.76 13.07 11.81
N MET A 245 5.95 12.51 13.00
CA MET A 245 7.17 11.83 13.43
C MET A 245 7.01 10.34 13.14
N LEU A 246 7.77 9.81 12.17
CA LEU A 246 7.74 8.41 11.79
C LEU A 246 8.87 7.64 12.49
N GLY A 247 8.51 6.61 13.25
CA GLY A 247 9.46 5.69 13.88
C GLY A 247 10.03 4.65 12.92
N VAL A 248 11.31 4.37 13.08
CA VAL A 248 11.95 3.15 12.60
C VAL A 248 11.96 2.15 13.76
N PRO A 249 11.29 0.99 13.62
CA PRO A 249 11.31 -0.04 14.64
C PRO A 249 12.73 -0.51 14.96
N ASN A 250 13.00 -0.85 16.22
CA ASN A 250 14.32 -1.35 16.62
C ASN A 250 14.73 -2.61 15.84
N SER A 251 13.76 -3.44 15.44
CA SER A 251 13.97 -4.64 14.61
C SER A 251 14.53 -4.35 13.22
N ASP A 252 14.28 -3.15 12.68
CA ASP A 252 14.70 -2.79 11.32
C ASP A 252 16.13 -2.24 11.30
N LEU A 253 16.67 -1.81 12.45
CA LEU A 253 17.95 -1.09 12.55
C LEU A 253 19.10 -1.86 11.89
N GLN A 254 19.19 -3.18 12.10
CA GLN A 254 20.24 -4.01 11.51
C GLN A 254 20.19 -3.99 9.98
N SER A 255 19.00 -4.09 9.39
CA SER A 255 18.83 -4.04 7.93
C SER A 255 19.20 -2.67 7.37
N LEU A 256 18.82 -1.60 8.08
CA LEU A 256 19.02 -0.22 7.67
C LEU A 256 20.45 0.29 7.89
N ALA A 257 21.28 -0.46 8.61
CA ALA A 257 22.73 -0.26 8.62
C ALA A 257 23.36 -0.49 7.23
N ASN A 258 22.67 -1.13 6.29
CA ASN A 258 23.03 -1.17 4.87
C ASN A 258 22.43 0.03 4.11
N PRO A 259 23.24 0.83 3.38
CA PRO A 259 22.75 2.02 2.67
C PRO A 259 21.65 1.77 1.64
N SER A 260 21.72 0.66 0.88
CA SER A 260 20.72 0.33 -0.16
C SER A 260 19.37 -0.04 0.46
N ASN A 261 19.39 -0.75 1.59
CA ASN A 261 18.17 -1.08 2.34
C ASN A 261 17.55 0.18 2.96
N ALA A 262 18.37 1.08 3.51
CA ALA A 262 17.92 2.37 4.02
C ALA A 262 17.28 3.24 2.93
N ALA A 263 17.90 3.34 1.76
CA ALA A 263 17.33 4.05 0.61
C ALA A 263 15.98 3.44 0.18
N SER A 264 15.89 2.10 0.13
CA SER A 264 14.64 1.40 -0.20
C SER A 264 13.54 1.62 0.84
N TRP A 265 13.91 1.66 2.13
CA TRP A 265 12.99 1.97 3.23
C TRP A 265 12.47 3.40 3.13
N VAL A 266 13.34 4.38 2.87
CA VAL A 266 12.96 5.79 2.68
C VAL A 266 12.06 5.95 1.46
N GLN A 267 12.38 5.29 0.34
CA GLN A 267 11.53 5.31 -0.84
C GLN A 267 10.11 4.81 -0.51
N ARG A 268 10.03 3.62 0.11
CA ARG A 268 8.76 2.95 0.40
C ARG A 268 7.91 3.69 1.41
N ASN A 269 8.51 4.17 2.50
CA ASN A 269 7.78 4.62 3.69
C ASN A 269 7.69 6.14 3.80
N VAL A 270 8.50 6.88 3.04
CA VAL A 270 8.54 8.35 3.09
C VAL A 270 8.22 8.94 1.72
N LEU A 271 9.05 8.65 0.70
CA LEU A 271 8.93 9.33 -0.61
C LEU A 271 7.63 8.98 -1.34
N ASN A 272 7.16 7.74 -1.25
CA ASN A 272 5.87 7.34 -1.83
C ASN A 272 4.64 8.04 -1.19
N PHE A 273 4.81 8.64 -0.01
CA PHE A 273 3.77 9.36 0.73
C PHE A 273 3.97 10.88 0.73
N TRP A 274 5.17 11.34 0.38
CA TRP A 274 5.52 12.75 0.27
C TRP A 274 5.04 13.34 -1.08
N PRO A 275 4.56 14.60 -1.13
CA PRO A 275 4.36 15.55 -0.02
C PRO A 275 2.99 15.44 0.67
N ASN A 276 2.15 14.46 0.30
CA ASN A 276 0.79 14.35 0.82
C ASN A 276 0.74 14.02 2.32
N VAL A 277 1.74 13.32 2.86
CA VAL A 277 1.97 13.18 4.31
C VAL A 277 3.05 14.17 4.72
N ARG A 278 2.76 14.99 5.74
CA ARG A 278 3.68 16.03 6.24
C ARG A 278 4.69 15.45 7.22
N PHE A 279 5.68 14.73 6.72
CA PHE A 279 6.79 14.27 7.56
C PHE A 279 7.57 15.46 8.14
N ARG A 280 7.83 15.39 9.43
CA ARG A 280 8.64 16.36 10.18
C ARG A 280 9.90 15.71 10.74
N TYR A 281 9.76 14.50 11.27
CA TYR A 281 10.85 13.72 11.83
C TYR A 281 10.84 12.28 11.36
N ILE A 282 12.03 11.68 11.28
CA ILE A 282 12.22 10.23 11.29
C ILE A 282 12.99 9.87 12.56
N ALA A 283 12.38 9.10 13.45
CA ALA A 283 12.96 8.64 14.71
C ALA A 283 13.57 7.24 14.50
N VAL A 284 14.89 7.19 14.30
CA VAL A 284 15.64 5.96 14.02
C VAL A 284 15.93 5.22 15.32
N GLY A 285 15.08 4.25 15.65
CA GLY A 285 15.10 3.54 16.92
C GLY A 285 14.43 4.32 18.06
N ASN A 286 14.02 3.56 19.08
CA ASN A 286 13.37 4.07 20.29
C ASN A 286 13.98 3.39 21.53
N GLU A 287 14.54 4.19 22.44
CA GLU A 287 15.04 3.75 23.75
C GLU A 287 16.01 2.56 23.66
N VAL A 288 16.90 2.61 22.68
CA VAL A 288 17.96 1.61 22.54
C VAL A 288 19.01 1.84 23.63
N ASN A 289 19.12 0.88 24.54
CA ASN A 289 20.07 0.93 25.65
C ASN A 289 21.28 0.05 25.32
N PRO A 290 22.52 0.58 25.35
CA PRO A 290 23.71 -0.19 24.96
C PRO A 290 24.25 -1.11 26.05
N VAL A 291 23.73 -1.06 27.29
CA VAL A 291 24.27 -1.79 28.44
C VAL A 291 23.34 -2.90 28.91
N ASN A 292 22.04 -2.61 29.06
CA ASN A 292 21.09 -3.53 29.68
C ASN A 292 19.79 -3.65 28.87
N GLY A 293 19.13 -4.82 28.97
CA GLY A 293 17.80 -5.08 28.41
C GLY A 293 17.81 -5.67 27.00
N ASP A 294 16.60 -5.85 26.45
CA ASP A 294 16.40 -6.57 25.18
C ASP A 294 16.88 -5.77 23.95
N THR A 295 17.16 -4.48 24.12
CA THR A 295 17.57 -3.58 23.03
C THR A 295 19.08 -3.50 22.82
N VAL A 296 19.90 -4.10 23.70
CA VAL A 296 21.37 -4.07 23.63
C VAL A 296 21.89 -4.51 22.27
N ARG A 297 21.32 -5.58 21.71
CA ARG A 297 21.70 -6.14 20.40
C ARG A 297 21.52 -5.16 19.23
N PHE A 298 20.71 -4.11 19.40
CA PHE A 298 20.43 -3.12 18.37
C PHE A 298 21.35 -1.89 18.44
N SER A 299 22.03 -1.67 19.58
CA SER A 299 22.85 -0.47 19.83
C SER A 299 23.90 -0.20 18.75
N GLN A 300 24.60 -1.24 18.29
CA GLN A 300 25.62 -1.14 17.23
C GLN A 300 25.05 -0.71 15.86
N TYR A 301 23.74 -0.80 15.65
CA TYR A 301 23.10 -0.50 14.37
C TYR A 301 22.43 0.88 14.33
N VAL A 302 22.21 1.55 15.47
CA VAL A 302 21.50 2.84 15.52
C VAL A 302 22.24 3.91 14.73
N LEU A 303 23.53 4.14 14.99
CA LEU A 303 24.29 5.17 14.29
C LEU A 303 24.41 4.90 12.78
N PRO A 304 24.80 3.69 12.31
CA PRO A 304 24.79 3.39 10.89
C PRO A 304 23.43 3.59 10.22
N ALA A 305 22.34 3.12 10.82
CA ALA A 305 20.99 3.31 10.29
C ALA A 305 20.60 4.79 10.24
N LEU A 306 20.90 5.54 11.30
CA LEU A 306 20.65 6.98 11.40
C LEU A 306 21.33 7.74 10.26
N VAL A 307 22.63 7.49 10.06
CA VAL A 307 23.44 8.09 8.98
C VAL A 307 22.87 7.73 7.60
N ASN A 308 22.52 6.45 7.38
CA ASN A 308 22.04 5.99 6.09
C ASN A 308 20.66 6.57 5.75
N ILE A 309 19.74 6.61 6.71
CA ILE A 309 18.42 7.24 6.53
C ILE A 309 18.57 8.74 6.28
N PHE A 310 19.42 9.44 7.05
CA PHE A 310 19.74 10.85 6.81
C PHE A 310 20.26 11.07 5.38
N ASN A 311 21.21 10.23 4.94
CA ASN A 311 21.76 10.33 3.59
C ASN A 311 20.71 10.11 2.51
N ALA A 312 19.81 9.14 2.67
CA ALA A 312 18.73 8.90 1.71
C ALA A 312 17.75 10.08 1.64
N ILE A 313 17.37 10.66 2.77
CA ILE A 313 16.53 11.87 2.84
C ILE A 313 17.21 13.08 2.20
N ARG A 314 18.51 13.26 2.48
CA ARG A 314 19.33 14.33 1.89
C ARG A 314 19.50 14.16 0.38
N SER A 315 19.69 12.95 -0.12
CA SER A 315 19.76 12.67 -1.56
C SER A 315 18.45 12.98 -2.29
N ALA A 316 17.31 12.95 -1.58
CA ALA A 316 16.02 13.41 -2.09
C ALA A 316 15.79 14.93 -1.94
N GLY A 317 16.75 15.68 -1.38
CA GLY A 317 16.64 17.13 -1.15
C GLY A 317 15.65 17.52 -0.03
N LEU A 318 15.38 16.61 0.91
CA LEU A 318 14.36 16.78 1.95
C LEU A 318 14.95 17.02 3.35
N GLU A 319 16.27 17.12 3.53
CA GLU A 319 16.95 17.24 4.84
C GLU A 319 16.58 18.51 5.62
N ASN A 320 16.12 19.55 4.93
CA ASN A 320 15.62 20.77 5.54
C ASN A 320 14.16 20.67 6.01
N GLN A 321 13.40 19.72 5.46
CA GLN A 321 11.98 19.54 5.71
C GLN A 321 11.70 18.35 6.66
N ILE A 322 12.49 17.28 6.53
CA ILE A 322 12.38 16.03 7.29
C ILE A 322 13.68 15.85 8.08
N LYS A 323 13.61 16.03 9.39
CA LYS A 323 14.79 15.91 10.27
C LYS A 323 14.93 14.47 10.76
N VAL A 324 16.08 13.86 10.54
CA VAL A 324 16.37 12.50 10.98
C VAL A 324 17.08 12.54 12.33
N SER A 325 16.57 11.79 13.29
CA SER A 325 17.09 11.74 14.67
C SER A 325 16.86 10.34 15.28
N THR A 326 17.17 10.16 16.57
CA THR A 326 16.88 8.96 17.35
C THR A 326 16.21 9.36 18.67
N ALA A 327 15.32 8.50 19.18
CA ALA A 327 14.64 8.73 20.46
C ALA A 327 15.34 7.97 21.59
N ILE A 328 15.76 8.71 22.61
CA ILE A 328 16.39 8.16 23.82
C ILE A 328 15.57 8.48 25.06
N ASP A 329 15.77 7.71 26.12
CA ASP A 329 15.18 7.94 27.42
C ASP A 329 16.20 8.52 28.42
N MET A 330 15.72 8.78 29.63
CA MET A 330 16.54 9.28 30.73
C MET A 330 17.46 8.22 31.35
N THR A 331 17.39 6.94 30.96
CA THR A 331 18.22 5.86 31.55
C THR A 331 19.69 5.91 31.12
N LEU A 332 19.98 6.69 30.06
CA LEU A 332 21.34 7.00 29.61
C LEU A 332 22.02 8.07 30.48
N ILE A 333 21.25 8.84 31.26
CA ILE A 333 21.75 9.88 32.16
C ILE A 333 22.21 9.22 33.47
N GLY A 334 23.44 9.52 33.89
CA GLY A 334 24.04 8.95 35.10
C GLY A 334 23.88 9.87 36.29
N ASN A 335 24.25 11.15 36.13
CA ASN A 335 23.94 12.19 37.09
C ASN A 335 22.87 13.11 36.51
N SER A 336 21.78 13.32 37.24
CA SER A 336 20.68 14.20 36.84
C SER A 336 20.37 15.28 37.89
N PHE A 337 21.08 15.27 39.03
CA PHE A 337 20.83 16.21 40.11
C PHE A 337 22.14 16.82 40.69
N PRO A 338 22.19 18.15 40.90
CA PRO A 338 21.23 19.13 40.41
C PRO A 338 21.26 19.20 38.86
N PRO A 339 20.26 19.83 38.19
CA PRO A 339 20.17 19.83 36.73
C PRO A 339 21.45 20.26 36.01
N SER A 340 22.18 21.25 36.51
CA SER A 340 23.43 21.75 35.94
C SER A 340 24.62 20.77 36.03
N ALA A 341 24.47 19.67 36.79
CA ALA A 341 25.42 18.58 36.88
C ALA A 341 25.00 17.37 36.02
N GLY A 342 23.97 17.54 35.18
CA GLY A 342 23.51 16.56 34.22
C GLY A 342 24.64 15.98 33.38
N ALA A 343 24.79 14.66 33.36
CA ALA A 343 25.82 13.96 32.61
C ALA A 343 25.36 12.56 32.18
N PHE A 344 25.66 12.18 30.94
CA PHE A 344 25.52 10.78 30.49
C PHE A 344 26.40 9.85 31.32
N ARG A 345 25.93 8.61 31.55
CA ARG A 345 26.74 7.58 32.22
C ARG A 345 28.01 7.29 31.43
N SER A 346 29.10 6.99 32.12
CA SER A 346 30.38 6.69 31.48
C SER A 346 30.33 5.45 30.58
N ASP A 347 29.52 4.46 30.94
CA ASP A 347 29.39 3.18 30.21
C ASP A 347 28.50 3.24 28.96
N VAL A 348 27.79 4.35 28.72
CA VAL A 348 27.01 4.56 27.48
C VAL A 348 27.68 5.52 26.50
N ARG A 349 28.78 6.19 26.89
CA ARG A 349 29.44 7.25 26.09
C ARG A 349 29.88 6.79 24.71
N SER A 350 30.43 5.58 24.61
CA SER A 350 30.88 5.00 23.32
C SER A 350 29.73 4.83 22.31
N TYR A 351 28.49 4.72 22.80
CA TYR A 351 27.29 4.63 21.99
C TYR A 351 26.70 6.02 21.69
N ILE A 352 26.51 6.87 22.71
CA ILE A 352 25.75 8.11 22.56
C ILE A 352 26.56 9.29 21.98
N ASP A 353 27.85 9.39 22.29
CA ASP A 353 28.70 10.51 21.83
C ASP A 353 28.78 10.61 20.29
N PRO A 354 29.02 9.52 19.53
CA PRO A 354 29.06 9.63 18.08
C PRO A 354 27.68 9.90 17.47
N ILE A 355 26.59 9.49 18.12
CA ILE A 355 25.22 9.87 17.72
C ILE A 355 25.03 11.38 17.88
N ILE A 356 25.37 11.93 19.03
CA ILE A 356 25.32 13.38 19.29
C ILE A 356 26.17 14.13 18.26
N GLY A 357 27.40 13.68 18.00
CA GLY A 357 28.26 14.27 16.99
C GLY A 357 27.65 14.29 15.59
N HIS A 358 26.97 13.21 15.19
CA HIS A 358 26.24 13.17 13.92
C HIS A 358 25.08 14.16 13.88
N LEU A 359 24.25 14.23 14.93
CA LEU A 359 23.12 15.15 15.00
C LEU A 359 23.58 16.62 14.96
N VAL A 360 24.69 16.95 15.63
CA VAL A 360 25.29 18.30 15.59
C VAL A 360 25.71 18.66 14.18
N TRP A 361 26.42 17.75 13.50
CA TRP A 361 26.84 17.94 12.10
C TRP A 361 25.63 18.07 11.15
N ALA A 362 24.61 17.22 11.33
CA ALA A 362 23.39 17.19 10.53
C ALA A 362 22.43 18.36 10.82
N LYS A 363 22.65 19.09 11.93
CA LYS A 363 21.76 20.15 12.44
C LYS A 363 20.33 19.63 12.62
N THR A 364 20.20 18.43 13.18
CA THR A 364 18.91 17.81 13.54
C THR A 364 18.79 17.75 15.07
N PRO A 365 17.57 17.86 15.63
CA PRO A 365 17.40 17.79 17.08
C PRO A 365 17.67 16.37 17.59
N ILE A 366 17.81 16.22 18.90
CA ILE A 366 17.69 14.91 19.56
C ILE A 366 16.27 14.74 20.12
N LEU A 367 15.74 13.52 20.06
CA LEU A 367 14.42 13.20 20.58
C LEU A 367 14.56 12.56 21.97
N ALA A 368 13.81 13.06 22.96
CA ALA A 368 13.90 12.61 24.34
C ALA A 368 12.52 12.20 24.90
N ASN A 369 12.44 11.00 25.44
CA ASN A 369 11.29 10.51 26.20
C ASN A 369 11.47 10.93 27.68
N ILE A 370 10.62 11.84 28.16
CA ILE A 370 10.76 12.46 29.50
C ILE A 370 9.49 12.22 30.31
N TYR A 371 9.64 11.43 31.38
CA TYR A 371 8.52 11.02 32.24
C TYR A 371 8.79 11.34 33.71
N PRO A 372 8.33 12.52 34.20
CA PRO A 372 8.34 12.86 35.63
C PRO A 372 7.64 11.81 36.51
N TYR A 373 6.63 11.11 35.97
CA TYR A 373 5.94 10.03 36.66
C TYR A 373 6.88 8.92 37.14
N PHE A 374 7.80 8.43 36.31
CA PHE A 374 8.69 7.33 36.68
C PHE A 374 9.72 7.76 37.73
N ALA A 375 10.22 8.99 37.63
CA ALA A 375 11.10 9.56 38.66
C ALA A 375 10.37 9.69 40.01
N TYR A 376 9.15 10.23 40.01
CA TYR A 376 8.31 10.34 41.21
C TYR A 376 7.97 8.97 41.81
N SER A 377 7.46 8.03 41.02
CA SER A 377 7.02 6.73 41.52
C SER A 377 8.20 5.87 42.01
N GLY A 378 9.39 6.05 41.43
CA GLY A 378 10.63 5.40 41.87
C GLY A 378 11.25 6.00 43.12
N ASN A 379 11.03 7.29 43.42
CA ASN A 379 11.52 7.94 44.64
C ASN A 379 10.51 8.94 45.25
N PRO A 380 9.35 8.48 45.74
CA PRO A 380 8.30 9.37 46.25
C PRO A 380 8.64 9.99 47.61
N ARG A 381 9.73 9.54 48.25
CA ARG A 381 10.22 10.12 49.51
C ARG A 381 10.86 11.48 49.29
N ASP A 382 11.70 11.58 48.27
CA ASP A 382 12.48 12.80 48.01
C ASP A 382 11.87 13.63 46.86
N ILE A 383 11.05 13.02 46.00
CA ILE A 383 10.31 13.71 44.92
C ILE A 383 8.85 13.80 45.34
N SER A 384 8.38 15.02 45.60
CA SER A 384 6.98 15.26 45.92
C SER A 384 6.08 15.17 44.68
N LEU A 385 4.83 14.72 44.88
CA LEU A 385 3.85 14.65 43.81
C LEU A 385 3.57 16.03 43.20
N SER A 386 3.53 17.10 44.02
CA SER A 386 3.29 18.46 43.53
C SER A 386 4.42 18.97 42.63
N TYR A 387 5.66 18.59 42.92
CA TYR A 387 6.81 18.89 42.06
C TYR A 387 6.69 18.17 40.71
N ALA A 388 6.23 16.92 40.70
CA ALA A 388 6.05 16.13 39.48
C ALA A 388 4.83 16.55 38.64
N LEU A 389 3.78 17.10 39.28
CA LEU A 389 2.52 17.51 38.63
C LEU A 389 2.45 18.99 38.21
N PHE A 390 3.56 19.74 38.30
CA PHE A 390 3.59 21.19 38.06
C PHE A 390 2.70 22.01 39.02
N THR A 391 2.48 21.53 40.25
CA THR A 391 1.62 22.18 41.25
C THR A 391 2.36 22.63 42.50
N SER A 392 3.70 22.57 42.50
CA SER A 392 4.49 23.12 43.61
C SER A 392 4.21 24.63 43.76
N PRO A 393 3.91 25.13 44.97
CA PRO A 393 3.59 26.54 45.19
C PRO A 393 4.80 27.48 45.04
N SER A 394 6.01 26.93 45.10
CA SER A 394 7.27 27.67 45.00
C SER A 394 8.35 26.84 44.32
N VAL A 395 9.46 27.48 43.98
CA VAL A 395 10.70 26.82 43.53
C VAL A 395 11.09 25.73 44.54
N VAL A 396 11.35 24.52 44.04
CA VAL A 396 11.72 23.36 44.86
C VAL A 396 13.24 23.22 44.92
N ILE A 397 13.91 23.46 43.80
CA ILE A 397 15.37 23.36 43.68
C ILE A 397 15.92 24.66 43.12
N TRP A 398 16.94 25.21 43.79
CA TRP A 398 17.78 26.27 43.26
C TRP A 398 19.12 25.67 42.82
N ASP A 399 19.51 25.92 41.58
CA ASP A 399 20.75 25.41 41.01
C ASP A 399 21.41 26.48 40.14
N LYS A 400 22.56 26.98 40.59
CA LYS A 400 23.32 28.07 39.94
C LYS A 400 22.47 29.29 39.55
N GLY A 401 21.51 29.65 40.41
CA GLY A 401 20.61 30.79 40.18
C GLY A 401 19.39 30.50 39.30
N LEU A 402 19.25 29.25 38.81
CA LEU A 402 18.04 28.78 38.14
C LEU A 402 17.12 28.10 39.16
N GLY A 403 15.85 28.51 39.18
CA GLY A 403 14.83 27.94 40.06
C GLY A 403 13.95 26.95 39.31
N TYR A 404 13.89 25.71 39.80
CA TYR A 404 13.06 24.64 39.26
C TYR A 404 11.84 24.43 40.15
N GLN A 405 10.67 24.83 39.64
CA GLN A 405 9.38 24.66 40.33
C GLN A 405 8.68 23.34 39.97
N ASN A 406 9.07 22.70 38.87
CA ASN A 406 8.53 21.42 38.44
C ASN A 406 9.66 20.46 38.01
N LEU A 407 9.39 19.16 38.14
CA LEU A 407 10.35 18.10 37.87
C LEU A 407 10.68 17.98 36.38
N PHE A 408 9.72 18.27 35.50
CA PHE A 408 9.92 18.20 34.05
C PHE A 408 11.05 19.12 33.59
N ASP A 409 11.07 20.37 34.06
CA ASP A 409 12.12 21.34 33.75
C ASP A 409 13.47 20.87 34.27
N ALA A 410 13.52 20.36 35.50
CA ALA A 410 14.76 19.86 36.08
C ALA A 410 15.31 18.65 35.30
N MET A 411 14.44 17.73 34.86
CA MET A 411 14.82 16.59 34.04
C MET A 411 15.32 17.04 32.67
N LEU A 412 14.59 17.94 31.99
CA LEU A 412 14.96 18.43 30.67
C LEU A 412 16.26 19.26 30.70
N ASP A 413 16.46 20.10 31.72
CA ASP A 413 17.70 20.88 31.86
C ASP A 413 18.88 20.04 32.32
N SER A 414 18.64 18.92 33.02
CA SER A 414 19.67 17.90 33.27
C SER A 414 20.10 17.22 31.97
N PHE A 415 19.16 16.96 31.07
CA PHE A 415 19.45 16.41 29.75
C PHE A 415 20.22 17.41 28.88
N TYR A 416 19.82 18.68 28.86
CA TYR A 416 20.59 19.74 28.18
C TYR A 416 22.02 19.86 28.73
N SER A 417 22.20 19.78 30.05
CA SER A 417 23.53 19.83 30.66
C SER A 417 24.38 18.60 30.29
N ALA A 418 23.77 17.42 30.18
CA ALA A 418 24.45 16.21 29.70
C ALA A 418 24.88 16.33 28.23
N LEU A 419 24.03 16.91 27.37
CA LEU A 419 24.39 17.22 25.98
C LEU A 419 25.55 18.21 25.91
N GLU A 420 25.54 19.27 26.71
CA GLU A 420 26.65 20.24 26.77
C GLU A 420 27.97 19.55 27.14
N GLY A 421 27.95 18.64 28.13
CA GLY A 421 29.10 17.81 28.50
C GLY A 421 29.51 16.76 27.46
N ALA A 422 28.68 16.53 26.44
CA ALA A 422 28.95 15.65 25.31
C ALA A 422 29.21 16.41 24.00
N TRP A 423 29.54 17.72 24.08
CA TRP A 423 29.74 18.60 22.92
C TRP A 423 28.50 18.79 22.03
N GLY A 424 27.32 18.43 22.54
CA GLY A 424 26.01 18.54 21.90
C GLY A 424 25.22 19.79 22.31
N GLY A 425 25.86 20.81 22.90
CA GLY A 425 25.17 21.97 23.46
C GLY A 425 24.38 22.83 22.45
N SER A 426 24.63 22.66 21.15
CA SER A 426 23.89 23.31 20.07
C SER A 426 22.63 22.57 19.64
N LEU A 427 22.39 21.36 20.15
CA LEU A 427 21.21 20.57 19.79
C LEU A 427 19.97 21.13 20.48
N ASP A 428 18.90 21.27 19.69
CA ASP A 428 17.55 21.37 20.24
C ASP A 428 17.07 19.99 20.70
N VAL A 429 16.24 19.97 21.74
CA VAL A 429 15.59 18.75 22.24
C VAL A 429 14.10 18.82 21.92
N VAL A 430 13.60 17.77 21.27
CA VAL A 430 12.16 17.53 21.10
C VAL A 430 11.76 16.48 22.13
N VAL A 431 10.77 16.78 22.96
CA VAL A 431 10.23 15.81 23.92
C VAL A 431 9.30 14.87 23.16
N SER A 432 9.82 13.73 22.75
CA SER A 432 9.15 12.79 21.85
C SER A 432 8.12 11.93 22.55
N GLU A 433 8.15 11.88 23.88
CA GLU A 433 7.11 11.34 24.73
C GLU A 433 7.12 12.02 26.10
N SER A 434 5.92 12.25 26.62
CA SER A 434 5.69 12.54 28.03
C SER A 434 4.24 12.26 28.40
N GLY A 435 4.00 11.70 29.58
CA GLY A 435 2.65 11.31 30.00
C GLY A 435 2.57 10.95 31.47
N TRP A 436 1.34 10.71 31.93
CA TRP A 436 1.05 10.25 33.28
C TRP A 436 -0.10 9.23 33.23
N PRO A 437 0.08 8.02 33.76
CA PRO A 437 -0.92 6.97 33.67
C PRO A 437 -2.08 7.21 34.64
N SER A 438 -3.30 6.88 34.22
CA SER A 438 -4.52 7.09 35.03
C SER A 438 -4.78 5.99 36.06
N ALA A 439 -4.15 4.83 35.93
CA ALA A 439 -4.35 3.67 36.80
C ALA A 439 -3.16 2.70 36.69
N GLY A 440 -3.19 1.63 37.48
CA GLY A 440 -2.29 0.48 37.36
C GLY A 440 -1.09 0.47 38.30
N ALA A 441 -0.78 1.58 39.00
CA ALA A 441 0.28 1.60 40.01
C ALA A 441 0.15 2.74 41.04
N PHE A 442 1.12 2.82 41.95
CA PHE A 442 1.26 3.93 42.91
C PHE A 442 1.35 5.29 42.21
N GLY A 443 0.67 6.30 42.75
CA GLY A 443 0.68 7.66 42.17
C GLY A 443 -0.19 7.85 40.93
N THR A 444 -0.90 6.82 40.49
CA THR A 444 -1.79 6.88 39.32
C THR A 444 -3.23 7.20 39.73
N SER A 445 -3.85 8.13 39.01
CA SER A 445 -5.28 8.44 39.11
C SER A 445 -5.69 9.27 37.89
N PHE A 446 -6.99 9.30 37.58
CA PHE A 446 -7.52 10.20 36.55
C PHE A 446 -7.19 11.67 36.85
N ASP A 447 -7.26 12.09 38.12
CA ASP A 447 -6.97 13.47 38.52
C ASP A 447 -5.49 13.83 38.37
N ASN A 448 -4.58 12.94 38.77
CA ASN A 448 -3.15 13.16 38.61
C ASN A 448 -2.78 13.23 37.12
N ALA A 449 -3.31 12.30 36.31
CA ALA A 449 -3.07 12.29 34.87
C ALA A 449 -3.61 13.55 34.19
N LYS A 450 -4.85 13.94 34.50
CA LYS A 450 -5.46 15.18 34.00
C LYS A 450 -4.65 16.40 34.40
N THR A 451 -4.20 16.47 35.66
CA THR A 451 -3.41 17.59 36.19
C THR A 451 -2.08 17.70 35.46
N TYR A 452 -1.34 16.60 35.35
CA TYR A 452 -0.07 16.53 34.64
C TYR A 452 -0.22 17.00 33.18
N LEU A 453 -1.14 16.37 32.44
CA LEU A 453 -1.33 16.64 31.01
C LEU A 453 -1.78 18.08 30.75
N SER A 454 -2.74 18.58 31.55
CA SER A 454 -3.22 19.96 31.40
C SER A 454 -2.13 20.99 31.69
N ASN A 455 -1.30 20.73 32.71
CA ASN A 455 -0.22 21.63 33.07
C ASN A 455 0.94 21.57 32.08
N LEU A 456 1.31 20.38 31.61
CA LEU A 456 2.32 20.21 30.57
C LEU A 456 1.96 20.98 29.30
N ILE A 457 0.72 20.83 28.79
CA ILE A 457 0.24 21.55 27.59
C ILE A 457 0.36 23.08 27.75
N ARG A 458 0.10 23.60 28.95
CA ARG A 458 0.23 25.04 29.25
C ARG A 458 1.70 25.45 29.36
N HIS A 459 2.50 24.63 30.04
CA HIS A 459 3.89 24.91 30.42
C HIS A 459 4.84 24.95 29.23
N VAL A 460 4.72 23.98 28.31
CA VAL A 460 5.67 23.82 27.19
C VAL A 460 5.73 25.02 26.23
N LYS A 461 4.82 26.00 26.37
CA LYS A 461 4.87 27.26 25.61
C LYS A 461 5.97 28.21 26.09
N GLY A 462 6.44 28.07 27.34
CA GLY A 462 7.36 29.01 28.00
C GLY A 462 8.84 28.61 28.00
N GLY A 463 9.16 27.35 27.73
CA GLY A 463 10.53 26.83 27.85
C GLY A 463 10.87 26.39 29.28
N THR A 464 12.16 26.19 29.53
CA THR A 464 12.72 25.80 30.84
C THR A 464 13.54 26.96 31.45
N PRO A 465 13.93 26.89 32.73
CA PRO A 465 14.85 27.87 33.31
C PRO A 465 16.16 28.05 32.53
N LYS A 466 16.80 26.98 32.03
CA LYS A 466 18.05 27.04 31.24
C LYS A 466 17.82 27.49 29.79
N ARG A 467 16.63 27.24 29.23
CA ARG A 467 16.24 27.61 27.86
C ARG A 467 14.89 28.38 27.88
N PRO A 468 14.85 29.61 28.42
CA PRO A 468 13.61 30.35 28.59
C PRO A 468 13.08 30.92 27.28
N ASN A 469 11.79 31.22 27.24
CA ASN A 469 11.09 31.89 26.13
C ASN A 469 11.15 31.14 24.79
N ARG A 470 11.33 29.81 24.85
CA ARG A 470 11.32 28.93 23.68
C ARG A 470 10.32 27.81 23.88
N PRO A 471 9.28 27.69 23.05
CA PRO A 471 8.37 26.56 23.13
C PRO A 471 9.11 25.23 22.99
N ILE A 472 8.77 24.28 23.84
CA ILE A 472 9.32 22.92 23.84
C ILE A 472 8.38 22.07 23.01
N GLU A 473 8.83 21.65 21.83
CA GLU A 473 8.06 20.70 21.03
C GLU A 473 7.90 19.39 21.81
N THR A 474 6.65 19.04 22.11
CA THR A 474 6.30 17.96 23.05
C THR A 474 5.18 17.09 22.50
N TYR A 475 5.38 15.77 22.55
CA TYR A 475 4.41 14.75 22.15
C TYR A 475 3.88 14.05 23.41
N LEU A 476 2.55 14.06 23.58
CA LEU A 476 1.92 13.39 24.71
C LEU A 476 1.81 11.88 24.44
N PHE A 477 2.25 11.08 25.40
CA PHE A 477 2.06 9.64 25.38
C PHE A 477 0.85 9.26 26.23
N ALA A 478 -0.21 8.65 25.67
CA ALA A 478 -0.45 8.30 24.26
C ALA A 478 -1.90 8.59 23.86
N MET A 479 -2.26 8.47 22.57
CA MET A 479 -3.61 8.77 22.10
C MET A 479 -4.67 7.89 22.79
N PHE A 480 -4.43 6.58 22.89
CA PHE A 480 -5.38 5.61 23.44
C PHE A 480 -4.77 4.81 24.58
N ASN A 481 -5.63 4.26 25.44
CA ASN A 481 -5.24 3.15 26.30
C ASN A 481 -4.91 1.93 25.41
N GLU A 482 -3.80 1.24 25.70
CA GLU A 482 -3.29 0.14 24.89
C GLU A 482 -3.37 -1.17 25.68
N ASN A 483 -4.52 -1.84 25.59
CA ASN A 483 -4.86 -2.98 26.47
C ASN A 483 -3.96 -4.22 26.34
N LEU A 484 -3.13 -4.29 25.28
CA LEU A 484 -2.19 -5.37 25.05
C LEU A 484 -0.80 -5.11 25.64
N LYS A 485 -0.55 -3.91 26.18
CA LYS A 485 0.70 -3.58 26.85
C LYS A 485 0.76 -4.20 28.24
N GLU A 486 1.97 -4.50 28.69
CA GLU A 486 2.26 -4.93 30.06
C GLU A 486 3.47 -4.15 30.59
N PRO A 487 3.55 -3.88 31.91
CA PRO A 487 2.59 -4.23 32.97
C PRO A 487 1.29 -3.40 32.92
N GLU A 488 0.31 -3.67 33.80
CA GLU A 488 -1.01 -3.00 33.86
C GLU A 488 -0.97 -1.47 33.79
N LEU A 489 0.08 -0.86 34.35
CA LEU A 489 0.35 0.57 34.25
C LEU A 489 0.38 1.07 32.79
N GLU A 490 1.06 0.34 31.91
CA GLU A 490 1.33 0.70 30.52
C GLU A 490 0.04 0.76 29.67
N LYS A 491 -1.03 0.08 30.13
CA LYS A 491 -2.34 0.11 29.47
C LYS A 491 -3.07 1.45 29.66
N ASN A 492 -2.61 2.30 30.58
CA ASN A 492 -3.41 3.41 31.14
C ASN A 492 -2.89 4.83 30.82
N PHE A 493 -1.99 4.97 29.83
CA PHE A 493 -1.47 6.28 29.38
C PHE A 493 -2.39 7.05 28.41
N GLY A 494 -3.47 6.45 27.95
CA GLY A 494 -4.33 7.03 26.92
C GLY A 494 -4.93 8.39 27.31
N LEU A 495 -5.02 9.30 26.33
CA LEU A 495 -5.89 10.49 26.36
C LEU A 495 -7.36 10.12 26.12
N PHE A 496 -7.59 9.05 25.35
CA PHE A 496 -8.89 8.49 25.00
C PHE A 496 -8.97 7.01 25.39
N PHE A 497 -10.18 6.52 25.62
CA PHE A 497 -10.44 5.09 25.65
C PHE A 497 -10.41 4.50 24.22
N PRO A 498 -10.27 3.17 24.05
CA PRO A 498 -10.29 2.54 22.72
C PRO A 498 -11.56 2.82 21.91
N ASP A 499 -12.67 3.11 22.58
CA ASP A 499 -13.95 3.52 21.98
C ASP A 499 -14.00 5.01 21.57
N LYS A 500 -12.86 5.71 21.62
CA LYS A 500 -12.65 7.13 21.26
C LYS A 500 -13.32 8.13 22.20
N ARG A 501 -13.90 7.70 23.33
CA ARG A 501 -14.35 8.64 24.36
C ARG A 501 -13.15 9.29 25.03
N SER A 502 -13.20 10.61 25.19
CA SER A 502 -12.14 11.35 25.88
C SER A 502 -12.11 10.99 27.36
N LYS A 503 -10.91 10.76 27.90
CA LYS A 503 -10.69 10.58 29.35
C LYS A 503 -10.61 11.92 30.08
N TYR A 504 -10.18 12.97 29.38
CA TYR A 504 -9.86 14.26 29.97
C TYR A 504 -10.32 15.42 29.10
N ASN A 505 -10.82 16.48 29.74
CA ASN A 505 -11.12 17.71 29.03
C ASN A 505 -9.84 18.54 28.82
N LEU A 506 -9.06 18.22 27.78
CA LEU A 506 -7.80 18.92 27.44
C LEU A 506 -8.00 19.92 26.29
N ASN A 507 -7.32 21.07 26.37
CA ASN A 507 -7.33 22.08 25.32
C ASN A 507 -5.97 22.18 24.64
N PHE A 508 -5.89 21.75 23.38
CA PHE A 508 -4.68 21.77 22.56
C PHE A 508 -4.46 23.08 21.79
N GLY A 509 -5.27 24.12 22.04
CA GLY A 509 -5.04 25.48 21.51
C GLY A 509 -5.86 25.87 20.29
N GLY A 510 -6.99 25.21 20.01
CA GLY A 510 -7.99 25.67 19.04
C GLY A 510 -9.40 25.62 19.63
N ARG A 511 -10.26 26.59 19.30
CA ARG A 511 -11.70 26.55 19.65
C ARG A 511 -12.28 25.23 19.17
N ARG A 512 -12.97 24.47 20.03
CA ARG A 512 -13.71 23.30 19.57
C ARG A 512 -14.94 23.79 18.82
N ILE A 513 -15.35 23.08 17.77
CA ILE A 513 -16.59 23.42 17.03
C ILE A 513 -17.80 23.46 17.98
N TRP A 514 -17.84 22.62 19.01
CA TRP A 514 -18.91 22.63 20.02
C TRP A 514 -18.85 23.79 21.02
N ASP A 515 -17.69 24.43 21.20
CA ASP A 515 -17.58 25.62 22.07
C ASP A 515 -18.34 26.80 21.42
N SER A 516 -18.48 26.82 20.08
CA SER A 516 -19.26 27.86 19.38
C SER A 516 -20.78 27.74 19.58
N VAL A 517 -21.30 26.52 19.81
CA VAL A 517 -22.74 26.29 20.03
C VAL A 517 -23.17 26.76 21.42
N LEU A 518 -22.28 26.64 22.42
CA LEU A 518 -22.55 27.09 23.79
C LEU A 518 -22.39 28.62 23.94
N ASP A 519 -21.49 29.25 23.18
CA ASP A 519 -21.33 30.70 23.17
C ASP A 519 -22.56 31.40 22.52
N ASP A 520 -23.16 30.81 21.47
CA ASP A 520 -24.34 31.40 20.80
C ASP A 520 -25.64 31.25 21.62
N GLU A 521 -25.79 30.20 22.43
CA GLU A 521 -26.95 30.06 23.34
C GLU A 521 -26.87 31.02 24.54
N PHE A 522 -25.66 31.32 25.06
CA PHE A 522 -25.51 32.25 26.19
C PHE A 522 -25.57 33.74 25.79
N ASN A 523 -25.33 34.08 24.52
CA ASN A 523 -25.36 35.47 24.06
C ASN A 523 -26.75 35.93 23.57
N SER A 524 -27.75 35.03 23.52
CA SER A 524 -29.10 35.33 23.05
C SER A 524 -30.12 35.66 24.15
N THR A 525 -29.72 35.66 25.43
CA THR A 525 -30.59 35.99 26.58
C THR A 525 -30.13 37.26 27.31
N SER A 526 -30.13 38.39 26.59
CA SER A 526 -30.13 39.72 27.21
C SER A 526 -31.40 40.47 26.79
N ILE A 527 -32.50 40.24 27.52
CA ILE A 527 -33.71 41.05 27.41
C ILE A 527 -33.45 42.39 28.13
N PRO A 528 -33.59 43.56 27.47
CA PRO A 528 -33.45 44.84 28.15
C PRO A 528 -34.63 45.07 29.09
N LEU A 529 -34.36 45.40 30.35
CA LEU A 529 -35.36 45.95 31.26
C LEU A 529 -35.85 47.32 30.73
N PRO A 530 -37.15 47.58 30.62
CA PRO A 530 -37.66 48.89 30.24
C PRO A 530 -37.44 49.87 31.39
N THR A 531 -36.77 50.97 31.11
CA THR A 531 -36.77 52.17 31.94
C THR A 531 -38.11 52.91 31.82
N ASP A 532 -38.62 53.35 32.97
CA ASP A 532 -39.61 54.42 33.24
C ASP A 532 -40.94 53.99 33.88
N MET A 533 -41.03 54.13 35.21
CA MET A 533 -41.89 55.11 35.90
C MET A 533 -41.55 55.19 37.40
#